data_AF-A0A7W5M5D3-F1
#
_entry.id   AF-A0A7W5M5D3-F1
#
_cell.length_a   1.000
_cell.length_b   1.000
_cell.length_c   1.000
_cell.angle_alpha   90.00
_cell.angle_beta   90.00
_cell.angle_gamma   90.00
#
_symmetry.space_group_name_H-M   'P 1'
#
loop_
_entity.id
_entity.type
_entity.pdbx_description
1 polymer ?
#
loop_
_entity_poly.entity_id
_entity_poly.type
_entity_poly.pdbx_seq_one_letter_code
_entity_poly.pdbx_strand_id
1 'polypeptide(L)'
;MEPVLPTLDSDEFAWGADLFNHGYYWEAHEAWEGIWHVAERGTALRTLLKGLILLSAAGVKTREGKRAPALRHAGRAAGLFRQLSQIPHDAFSQALGMSLTTLADRAEASARAAPVLRMTTPGQPEPVYDFILGDPLSFAP
;
A
#
# COMPACT_ATOMS: atom_id res chain seq x y z
N MET A 1 4.78 22.43 -11.77
CA MET A 1 4.28 21.12 -11.32
C MET A 1 2.79 21.11 -11.58
N GLU A 2 2.31 20.11 -12.31
CA GLU A 2 0.87 19.92 -12.50
C GLU A 2 0.19 19.59 -11.16
N PRO A 3 -1.10 19.93 -10.98
CA PRO A 3 -1.80 19.62 -9.75
C PRO A 3 -1.96 18.10 -9.56
N VAL A 4 -1.74 17.62 -8.33
CA VAL A 4 -2.01 16.22 -7.96
C VAL A 4 -3.51 15.94 -8.11
N LEU A 5 -3.86 14.94 -8.91
CA LEU A 5 -5.25 14.53 -9.14
C LEU A 5 -5.64 13.41 -8.16
N PRO A 6 -6.76 13.52 -7.43
CA PRO A 6 -7.26 12.47 -6.56
C PRO A 6 -7.98 11.38 -7.39
N THR A 7 -7.21 10.60 -8.15
CA THR A 7 -7.72 9.48 -8.96
C THR A 7 -6.75 8.31 -8.98
N LEU A 8 -7.29 7.11 -9.20
CA LEU A 8 -6.52 5.87 -9.39
C LEU A 8 -5.70 5.90 -10.68
N ASP A 9 -6.16 6.66 -11.68
CA ASP A 9 -5.53 6.75 -13.00
C ASP A 9 -4.36 7.75 -13.04
N SER A 10 -3.99 8.32 -11.90
CA SER A 10 -2.90 9.29 -11.82
C SER A 10 -1.54 8.59 -11.80
N ASP A 11 -0.54 9.19 -12.47
CA ASP A 11 0.84 8.70 -12.42
C ASP A 11 1.36 8.61 -10.99
N GLU A 12 0.93 9.52 -10.11
CA GLU A 12 1.30 9.52 -8.69
C GLU A 12 0.77 8.28 -7.94
N PHE A 13 -0.45 7.82 -8.28
CA PHE A 13 -1.01 6.62 -7.66
C PHE A 13 -0.22 5.38 -8.08
N ALA A 14 0.06 5.25 -9.38
CA ALA A 14 0.84 4.14 -9.95
C ALA A 14 2.29 4.17 -9.43
N TRP A 15 2.89 5.35 -9.31
CA TRP A 15 4.22 5.54 -8.75
C TRP A 15 4.32 5.10 -7.30
N GLY A 16 3.33 5.44 -6.46
CA GLY A 16 3.26 4.93 -5.10
C GLY A 16 3.19 3.40 -5.03
N ALA A 17 2.48 2.75 -5.96
CA ALA A 17 2.44 1.28 -6.04
C ALA A 17 3.79 0.68 -6.44
N ASP A 18 4.50 1.28 -7.39
CA ASP A 18 5.83 0.83 -7.80
C ASP A 18 6.85 0.92 -6.65
N LEU A 19 6.88 2.07 -5.96
CA LEU A 19 7.70 2.28 -4.77
C LEU A 19 7.39 1.24 -3.68
N PHE A 20 6.11 0.96 -3.44
CA PHE A 20 5.67 -0.04 -2.47
C PHE A 20 6.18 -1.44 -2.84
N ASN A 21 6.03 -1.83 -4.10
CA ASN A 21 6.46 -3.14 -4.61
C ASN A 21 7.98 -3.36 -4.46
N HIS A 22 8.75 -2.28 -4.57
CA HIS A 22 10.21 -2.31 -4.44
C HIS A 22 10.73 -2.08 -3.01
N GLY A 23 9.86 -1.93 -2.01
CA GLY A 23 10.26 -1.79 -0.60
C GLY A 23 10.54 -0.35 -0.13
N TYR A 24 10.30 0.64 -0.98
CA TYR A 24 10.37 2.08 -0.68
C TYR A 24 9.08 2.54 0.01
N TYR A 25 8.81 1.96 1.18
CA TYR A 25 7.55 2.18 1.89
C TYR A 25 7.36 3.60 2.39
N TRP A 26 8.44 4.31 2.71
CA TRP A 26 8.33 5.71 3.11
C TRP A 26 7.91 6.57 1.91
N GLU A 27 8.53 6.36 0.77
CA GLU A 27 8.27 7.10 -0.45
C GLU A 27 6.86 6.80 -0.99
N ALA A 28 6.41 5.54 -0.93
CA ALA A 28 5.04 5.17 -1.26
C ALA A 28 4.01 5.83 -0.32
N HIS A 29 4.36 5.97 0.97
CA HIS A 29 3.53 6.69 1.94
C HIS A 29 3.35 8.15 1.54
N GLU A 30 4.44 8.86 1.23
CA GLU A 30 4.41 10.27 0.84
C GLU A 30 3.62 10.49 -0.46
N ALA A 31 3.84 9.64 -1.48
CA ALA A 31 3.13 9.71 -2.75
C ALA A 31 1.61 9.64 -2.56
N TRP A 32 1.14 8.63 -1.82
CA TRP A 32 -0.28 8.48 -1.53
C TRP A 32 -0.82 9.51 -0.53
N GLU A 33 -0.01 10.05 0.39
CA GLU A 33 -0.41 11.13 1.30
C GLU A 33 -0.71 12.42 0.53
N GLY A 34 0.08 12.75 -0.50
CA GLY A 34 -0.20 13.87 -1.40
C GLY A 34 -1.59 13.79 -2.05
N ILE A 35 -1.92 12.62 -2.61
CA ILE A 35 -3.25 12.35 -3.19
C ILE A 35 -4.34 12.40 -2.10
N TRP A 36 -4.08 11.81 -0.93
CA TRP A 36 -5.02 11.76 0.18
C TRP A 36 -5.36 13.15 0.70
N HIS A 37 -4.42 14.10 0.74
CA HIS A 37 -4.65 15.45 1.19
C HIS A 37 -5.72 16.16 0.34
N VAL A 38 -5.64 16.02 -0.98
CA VAL A 38 -6.54 16.69 -1.94
C VAL A 38 -7.82 15.90 -2.24
N ALA A 39 -7.86 14.60 -1.93
CA ALA A 39 -9.06 13.78 -2.10
C ALA A 39 -10.22 14.26 -1.22
N GLU A 40 -11.45 14.25 -1.75
CA GLU A 40 -12.63 14.70 -1.00
C GLU A 40 -12.88 13.81 0.25
N ARG A 41 -13.28 14.45 1.36
CA ARG A 41 -13.55 13.77 2.63
C ARG A 41 -14.75 12.84 2.49
N GLY A 42 -14.68 11.68 3.14
CA GLY A 42 -15.77 10.68 3.12
C GLY A 42 -15.84 9.80 1.87
N THR A 43 -15.00 10.06 0.86
CA THR A 43 -14.96 9.23 -0.35
C THR A 43 -14.31 7.87 -0.11
N ALA A 44 -14.71 6.90 -0.94
CA ALA A 44 -14.10 5.57 -0.97
C ALA A 44 -12.60 5.65 -1.31
N LEU A 45 -12.21 6.53 -2.26
CA LEU A 45 -10.81 6.75 -2.63
C LEU A 45 -9.98 7.26 -1.44
N ARG A 46 -10.45 8.27 -0.71
CA ARG A 46 -9.73 8.76 0.48
C ARG A 46 -9.58 7.68 1.55
N THR A 47 -10.56 6.79 1.66
CA THR A 47 -10.51 5.63 2.57
C THR A 47 -9.49 4.59 2.10
N LEU A 48 -9.44 4.31 0.80
CA LEU A 48 -8.48 3.43 0.17
C LEU A 48 -7.05 3.92 0.40
N LEU A 49 -6.79 5.19 0.05
CA LEU A 49 -5.48 5.84 0.23
C LEU A 49 -5.04 5.79 1.68
N LYS A 50 -5.93 6.06 2.64
CA LYS A 50 -5.62 5.92 4.07
C LYS A 50 -5.21 4.49 4.44
N GLY A 51 -5.86 3.48 3.87
CA GLY A 51 -5.48 2.08 4.04
C GLY A 51 -4.08 1.79 3.50
N LEU A 52 -3.78 2.25 2.29
CA LEU A 52 -2.48 2.09 1.64
C LEU A 52 -1.35 2.82 2.40
N ILE A 53 -1.57 4.06 2.84
CA ILE A 53 -0.66 4.85 3.69
C ILE A 53 -0.32 4.12 5.00
N LEU A 54 -1.34 3.52 5.64
CA LEU A 54 -1.15 2.72 6.85
C LEU A 54 -0.40 1.41 6.57
N LEU A 55 -0.66 0.78 5.42
CA LEU A 55 0.07 -0.41 4.99
C LEU A 55 1.55 -0.06 4.77
N SER A 56 1.87 1.00 4.04
CA SER A 56 3.23 1.51 3.89
C SER A 56 3.91 1.78 5.23
N ALA A 57 3.21 2.44 6.16
CA ALA A 57 3.73 2.67 7.50
C ALA A 57 4.01 1.35 8.26
N ALA A 58 3.20 0.32 8.07
CA ALA A 58 3.47 -1.00 8.63
C ALA A 58 4.76 -1.61 8.04
N GLY A 59 4.98 -1.49 6.74
CA GLY A 59 6.21 -1.93 6.06
C GLY A 59 7.47 -1.25 6.61
N VAL A 60 7.43 0.08 6.80
CA VAL A 60 8.51 0.83 7.47
C VAL A 60 8.77 0.28 8.87
N LYS A 61 7.72 0.05 9.67
CA LYS A 61 7.89 -0.46 11.04
C LYS A 61 8.37 -1.89 11.10
N THR A 62 8.04 -2.73 10.13
CA THR A 62 8.62 -4.08 10.00
C THR A 62 10.11 -4.01 9.72
N ARG A 63 10.55 -3.14 8.79
CA ARG A 63 11.99 -2.94 8.50
C ARG A 63 12.77 -2.37 9.68
N GLU A 64 12.14 -1.54 10.50
CA GLU A 64 12.72 -1.05 11.77
C GLU A 64 12.75 -2.13 12.88
N GLY A 65 12.24 -3.34 12.64
CA GLY A 65 12.11 -4.39 13.68
C GLY A 65 11.03 -4.10 14.73
N LYS A 66 10.16 -3.11 14.50
CA LYS A 66 9.12 -2.66 15.44
C LYS A 66 7.80 -3.39 15.21
N ARG A 67 7.74 -4.63 15.68
CA ARG A 67 6.61 -5.55 15.48
C ARG A 67 5.25 -5.02 15.97
N ALA A 68 5.17 -4.47 17.18
CA ALA A 68 3.88 -4.01 17.73
C ALA A 68 3.29 -2.82 16.94
N PRO A 69 4.07 -1.77 16.59
CA PRO A 69 3.63 -0.75 15.65
C PRO A 69 3.22 -1.30 14.28
N ALA A 70 3.98 -2.23 13.71
CA ALA A 70 3.66 -2.84 12.42
C ALA A 70 2.29 -3.56 12.45
N LEU A 71 2.05 -4.39 13.46
CA LEU A 71 0.76 -5.06 13.67
C LEU A 71 -0.41 -4.08 13.79
N ARG A 72 -0.23 -3.00 14.55
CA ARG A 72 -1.27 -1.97 14.72
C ARG A 72 -1.60 -1.28 13.39
N HIS A 73 -0.59 -0.90 12.61
CA HIS A 73 -0.80 -0.24 11.33
C HIS A 73 -1.44 -1.18 10.29
N ALA A 74 -0.94 -2.42 10.18
CA ALA A 74 -1.49 -3.43 9.29
C ALA A 74 -2.96 -3.78 9.63
N GLY A 75 -3.28 -3.97 10.92
CA GLY A 75 -4.66 -4.25 11.33
C GLY A 75 -5.62 -3.09 11.03
N ARG A 76 -5.18 -1.84 11.19
CA ARG A 76 -5.98 -0.67 10.82
C ARG A 76 -6.15 -0.55 9.30
N ALA A 77 -5.11 -0.84 8.51
CA ALA A 77 -5.19 -0.88 7.06
C ALA A 77 -6.21 -1.94 6.61
N ALA A 78 -6.10 -3.16 7.13
CA ALA A 78 -7.00 -4.26 6.84
C ALA A 78 -8.46 -3.93 7.20
N GLY A 79 -8.71 -3.26 8.33
CA GLY A 79 -10.03 -2.77 8.69
C GLY A 79 -10.65 -1.82 7.64
N LEU A 80 -9.85 -0.91 7.07
CA LEU A 80 -10.31 0.00 6.03
C LEU A 80 -10.59 -0.72 4.71
N PHE A 81 -9.74 -1.69 4.33
CA PHE A 81 -9.98 -2.49 3.13
C PHE A 81 -11.24 -3.36 3.26
N ARG A 82 -11.48 -3.96 4.43
CA ARG A 82 -12.72 -4.71 4.72
C ARG A 82 -13.96 -3.84 4.77
N GLN A 83 -13.83 -2.59 5.25
CA GLN A 83 -14.93 -1.63 5.18
C GLN A 83 -15.31 -1.36 3.72
N LEU A 84 -14.31 -1.13 2.86
CA LEU A 84 -14.55 -0.89 1.44
C LEU A 84 -15.09 -2.14 0.73
N SER A 85 -14.64 -3.35 1.09
CA SER A 85 -15.11 -4.59 0.46
C SER A 85 -16.58 -4.93 0.70
N GLN A 86 -17.30 -4.16 1.52
CA GLN A 86 -18.76 -4.32 1.71
C GLN A 86 -19.56 -3.94 0.45
N ILE A 87 -18.96 -3.14 -0.44
CA ILE A 87 -19.54 -2.74 -1.72
C ILE A 87 -18.55 -3.12 -2.83
N PRO A 88 -19.01 -3.63 -3.99
CA PRO A 88 -18.13 -3.90 -5.11
C PRO A 88 -17.39 -2.64 -5.58
N HIS A 89 -16.07 -2.75 -5.69
CA HIS A 89 -15.19 -1.71 -6.20
C HIS A 89 -14.25 -2.32 -7.25
N ASP A 90 -14.78 -2.54 -8.45
CA ASP A 90 -14.04 -3.19 -9.55
C ASP A 90 -12.79 -2.38 -9.92
N ALA A 91 -12.92 -1.04 -10.00
CA ALA A 91 -11.80 -0.15 -10.28
C ALA A 91 -10.66 -0.26 -9.25
N PHE A 92 -10.98 -0.44 -7.95
CA PHE A 92 -9.94 -0.63 -6.93
C PHE A 92 -9.25 -1.98 -7.09
N SER A 93 -10.02 -3.03 -7.37
CA SER A 93 -9.44 -4.36 -7.54
C SER A 93 -8.57 -4.45 -8.79
N GLN A 94 -8.97 -3.77 -9.86
CA GLN A 94 -8.18 -3.62 -11.09
C GLN A 94 -6.90 -2.84 -10.83
N ALA A 95 -7.00 -1.65 -10.22
CA ALA A 95 -5.84 -0.80 -9.94
C ALA A 95 -4.83 -1.46 -8.97
N LEU A 96 -5.30 -2.29 -8.05
CA LEU A 96 -4.45 -3.01 -7.09
C LEU A 96 -4.02 -4.39 -7.57
N GLY A 97 -4.56 -4.91 -8.67
CA GLY A 97 -4.32 -6.27 -9.14
C GLY A 97 -4.88 -7.38 -8.23
N MET A 98 -5.65 -7.03 -7.20
CA MET A 98 -6.28 -7.98 -6.26
C MET A 98 -7.49 -7.38 -5.55
N SER A 99 -8.37 -8.24 -5.04
CA SER A 99 -9.52 -7.79 -4.26
C SER A 99 -9.11 -7.12 -2.93
N LEU A 100 -9.93 -6.19 -2.45
CA LEU A 100 -9.72 -5.54 -1.15
C LEU A 100 -9.76 -6.53 0.03
N THR A 101 -10.56 -7.60 -0.06
CA THR A 101 -10.57 -8.67 0.93
C THR A 101 -9.23 -9.39 0.96
N THR A 102 -8.69 -9.75 -0.20
CA THR A 102 -7.36 -10.37 -0.32
C THR A 102 -6.26 -9.46 0.21
N LEU A 103 -6.31 -8.16 -0.11
CA LEU A 103 -5.34 -7.18 0.38
C LEU A 103 -5.40 -7.05 1.91
N ALA A 104 -6.59 -7.06 2.51
CA ALA A 104 -6.77 -7.02 3.95
C ALA A 104 -6.11 -8.22 4.65
N ASP A 105 -6.36 -9.43 4.13
CA ASP A 105 -5.84 -10.66 4.72
C ASP A 105 -4.31 -10.74 4.59
N ARG A 106 -3.77 -10.33 3.43
CA ARG A 106 -2.32 -10.25 3.20
C ARG A 106 -1.66 -9.22 4.11
N ALA A 107 -2.23 -8.02 4.27
CA ALA A 107 -1.71 -6.99 5.17
C ALA A 107 -1.51 -7.52 6.60
N GLU A 108 -2.50 -8.23 7.14
CA GLU A 108 -2.42 -8.82 8.46
C GLU A 108 -1.45 -9.99 8.54
N ALA A 109 -1.42 -10.85 7.52
CA ALA A 109 -0.51 -12.00 7.46
C ALA A 109 0.96 -11.55 7.47
N SER A 110 1.32 -10.55 6.66
CA SER A 110 2.69 -10.04 6.58
C SER A 110 3.18 -9.45 7.90
N ALA A 111 2.32 -8.75 8.66
CA ALA A 111 2.71 -8.21 9.96
C ALA A 111 2.86 -9.28 11.07
N ARG A 112 2.26 -10.46 10.89
CA ARG A 112 2.40 -11.62 11.80
C ARG A 112 3.59 -12.50 11.46
N ALA A 113 3.98 -12.55 10.19
CA ALA A 113 5.15 -13.28 9.73
C ALA A 113 6.41 -12.79 10.45
N ALA A 114 7.35 -13.70 10.69
CA ALA A 114 8.69 -13.28 11.10
C ALA A 114 9.32 -12.51 9.93
N PRO A 115 10.05 -11.41 10.18
CA PRO A 115 10.76 -10.73 9.10
C PRO A 115 11.73 -11.73 8.47
N VAL A 116 11.45 -12.12 7.23
CA VAL A 116 12.38 -12.92 6.44
C VAL A 116 13.45 -11.94 5.96
N LEU A 117 14.46 -11.68 6.78
CA LEU A 117 15.62 -10.89 6.38
C LEU A 117 16.40 -11.68 5.32
N ARG A 118 16.12 -11.40 4.06
CA ARG A 118 16.89 -11.84 2.91
C ARG A 118 18.11 -10.93 2.77
N MET A 119 19.24 -11.51 2.41
CA MET A 119 20.43 -10.73 2.06
C MET A 119 20.09 -9.85 0.87
N THR A 120 20.05 -8.53 1.08
CA THR A 120 19.86 -7.57 0.00
C THR A 120 21.18 -7.16 -0.62
N THR A 121 21.13 -6.82 -1.90
CA THR A 121 22.19 -6.07 -2.56
C THR A 121 22.40 -4.75 -1.81
N PRO A 122 23.64 -4.36 -1.48
CA PRO A 122 23.91 -3.09 -0.82
C PRO A 122 23.25 -1.93 -1.59
N GLY A 123 22.40 -1.16 -0.89
CA GLY A 123 21.75 0.03 -1.44
C GLY A 123 20.31 -0.17 -1.94
N GLN A 124 19.76 -1.39 -1.98
CA GLN A 124 18.34 -1.61 -2.28
C GLN A 124 17.52 -1.92 -1.02
N PRO A 125 16.35 -1.28 -0.82
CA PRO A 125 15.45 -1.64 0.26
C PRO A 125 14.90 -3.05 0.07
N GLU A 126 14.73 -3.76 1.19
CA GLU A 126 14.17 -5.10 1.18
C GLU A 126 12.63 -5.06 1.17
N PRO A 127 11.97 -5.74 0.20
CA PRO A 127 10.53 -5.93 0.27
C PRO A 127 10.11 -6.80 1.47
N VAL A 128 9.20 -6.26 2.27
CA VAL A 128 8.53 -6.93 3.41
C VAL A 128 7.34 -7.78 2.97
N TYR A 129 6.65 -7.36 1.91
CA TYR A 129 5.42 -8.01 1.45
C TYR A 129 5.72 -9.09 0.42
N ASP A 130 4.99 -10.20 0.50
CA ASP A 130 5.07 -11.32 -0.45
C ASP A 130 4.08 -11.18 -1.61
N PHE A 131 3.59 -9.96 -1.82
CA PHE A 131 2.65 -9.57 -2.85
C PHE A 131 3.05 -8.23 -3.44
N ILE A 132 2.54 -7.99 -4.64
CA ILE A 132 2.68 -6.73 -5.36
C ILE A 132 1.30 -6.11 -5.57
N LEU A 133 1.27 -4.80 -5.75
CA LEU A 133 0.10 -4.02 -6.14
C LEU A 133 0.16 -3.69 -7.63
N GLY A 134 -1.00 -3.69 -8.28
CA GLY A 134 -1.13 -3.40 -9.72
C GLY A 134 -0.82 -4.61 -10.60
N ASP A 135 -0.77 -4.38 -11.91
CA ASP A 135 -0.41 -5.41 -12.88
C ASP A 135 1.12 -5.53 -13.02
N PRO A 136 1.74 -6.69 -12.71
CA PRO A 136 3.17 -6.90 -12.88
C PRO A 136 3.70 -6.62 -14.30
N LEU A 137 2.83 -6.71 -15.33
CA LEU A 137 3.20 -6.47 -16.72
C LEU A 137 3.21 -4.99 -17.11
N SER A 138 2.67 -4.10 -16.26
CA SER A 138 2.75 -2.64 -16.46
C SER A 138 4.14 -2.07 -16.15
N PHE A 139 5.06 -2.90 -15.66
CA PHE A 139 6.37 -2.50 -15.15
C PHE A 139 7.55 -3.10 -15.94
N ALA A 140 7.32 -3.52 -17.20
CA ALA A 140 8.42 -3.81 -18.12
C ALA A 140 9.05 -2.48 -18.60
N PRO A 141 10.40 -2.37 -18.66
CA PRO A 141 11.09 -1.15 -19.06
C PRO A 141 10.83 -0.75 -20.52
#